data_AF-A0AAX3U4R9-F1
#
_entry.id   AF-A0AAX3U4R9-F1
#
_cell.length_a   1.000
_cell.length_b   1.000
_cell.length_c   1.000
_cell.angle_alpha   90.00
_cell.angle_beta   90.00
_cell.angle_gamma   90.00
#
_symmetry.space_group_name_H-M   'P 1'
#
loop_
_entity.id
_entity.type
_entity.pdbx_description
1 polymer ?
#
loop_
_entity_poly.entity_id
_entity_poly.type
_entity_poly.pdbx_seq_one_letter_code
_entity_poly.pdbx_strand_id
1 'polypeptide(L)'
;MITHISPAGSMDLLSQLEVERLKKTASSELYQLYRNCTLAVLNSGSHTDNSKELLDKHKSFDVTVMRRERGIKLELANPPEHAFVDGQIIKGIQEHLFSVLRDIVYVNMHLADSQRLNLTNAIHITNLVFGILRNAGALIPGALPNLVVCWGGHSINPTEYQYTREVGHELGLRELNICTGCGPGAMEGPMKGAAIGHAKQRYKEQRYLGLTEPSIIAAEPPNPIVNELVIMPDIEKRLEAFVRIAHGIIIFPGGAGTAEELLYILGIMMHPENASQPMPIVLTGPKESEAYFRSIDKFVAETLGDEARKHYQIVIDDPEKVAQIMSQAMPEVRQHRKDNGDAYSFNWSLKIEPEFQLPFEPTHDSMANLDLHLNQKPEVLAANLRRAFSGIVAGNVKAEGIREIERHGPFTIDGDTKLMKKMDLLLKDFVAQHRMKLPGGSAYEPCYKIAANK
;
A
#
# COMPACT_ATOMS: atom_id res chain seq x y z
N MET A 1 21.84 23.70 -6.12
CA MET A 1 22.21 23.43 -4.70
C MET A 1 22.72 22.00 -4.61
N ILE A 2 23.80 21.73 -3.88
CA ILE A 2 24.32 20.39 -3.64
C ILE A 2 24.37 20.13 -2.14
N THR A 3 23.77 19.03 -1.69
CA THR A 3 23.72 18.65 -0.27
C THR A 3 24.19 17.21 -0.09
N HIS A 4 24.97 16.97 0.98
CA HIS A 4 25.52 15.66 1.29
C HIS A 4 24.79 15.06 2.49
N ILE A 5 24.19 13.89 2.31
CA ILE A 5 23.44 13.18 3.34
C ILE A 5 24.24 11.95 3.78
N SER A 6 24.47 11.82 5.09
CA SER A 6 25.08 10.62 5.67
C SER A 6 23.98 9.64 6.10
N PRO A 7 24.25 8.32 6.14
CA PRO A 7 23.34 7.31 6.69
C PRO A 7 22.83 7.69 8.08
N ALA A 8 21.54 7.46 8.32
CA ALA A 8 20.93 7.47 9.64
C ALA A 8 20.39 6.06 9.95
N GLY A 9 20.55 5.62 11.20
CA GLY A 9 20.10 4.28 11.65
C GLY A 9 21.06 3.13 11.33
N SER A 10 20.55 1.90 11.46
CA SER A 10 21.25 0.64 11.20
C SER A 10 21.15 0.27 9.72
N MET A 11 21.84 1.02 8.84
CA MET A 11 22.15 0.45 7.54
C MET A 11 23.35 -0.47 7.68
N ASP A 12 23.18 -1.71 7.25
CA ASP A 12 24.30 -2.60 6.96
C ASP A 12 25.15 -2.00 5.84
N LEU A 13 26.47 -2.13 5.98
CA LEU A 13 27.45 -1.63 5.03
C LEU A 13 27.22 -2.27 3.66
N LEU A 14 26.72 -1.54 2.65
CA LEU A 14 26.68 -2.08 1.28
C LEU A 14 28.11 -2.34 0.79
N SER A 15 28.27 -3.47 0.12
CA SER A 15 29.47 -3.86 -0.59
C SER A 15 29.74 -2.95 -1.79
N GLN A 16 30.98 -3.01 -2.30
CA GLN A 16 31.35 -2.26 -3.49
C GLN A 16 30.53 -2.68 -4.71
N LEU A 17 30.22 -3.97 -4.84
CA LEU A 17 29.45 -4.50 -5.97
C LEU A 17 28.01 -4.00 -5.99
N GLU A 18 27.38 -3.87 -4.81
CA GLU A 18 26.03 -3.33 -4.64
C GLU A 18 25.96 -1.85 -5.08
N VAL A 19 26.95 -1.06 -4.70
CA VAL A 19 27.03 0.36 -5.10
C VAL A 19 27.32 0.50 -6.60
N GLU A 20 28.13 -0.38 -7.19
CA GLU A 20 28.46 -0.31 -8.61
C GLU A 20 27.28 -0.52 -9.54
N ARG A 21 26.30 -1.34 -9.15
CA ARG A 21 25.06 -1.51 -9.91
C ARG A 21 24.21 -0.23 -9.98
N LEU A 22 24.38 0.67 -9.02
CA LEU A 22 23.71 1.97 -8.95
C LEU A 22 24.53 3.11 -9.57
N LYS A 23 25.72 2.84 -10.13
CA LYS A 23 26.50 3.89 -10.80
C LYS A 23 25.69 4.50 -11.94
N LYS A 24 25.73 5.82 -12.01
CA LYS A 24 25.06 6.64 -13.02
C LYS A 24 25.54 6.27 -14.41
N THR A 25 24.71 5.53 -15.12
CA THR A 25 24.79 5.39 -16.58
C THR A 25 23.48 5.96 -17.11
N ALA A 26 23.52 6.88 -18.08
CA ALA A 26 22.34 7.57 -18.59
C ALA A 26 21.23 6.63 -19.12
N SER A 27 21.57 5.35 -19.36
CA SER A 27 20.69 4.27 -19.80
C SER A 27 20.31 3.25 -18.71
N SER A 28 20.72 3.42 -17.45
CA SER A 28 20.41 2.44 -16.40
C SER A 28 18.98 2.62 -15.88
N GLU A 29 18.10 1.66 -16.16
CA GLU A 29 16.72 1.61 -15.63
C GLU A 29 16.70 1.62 -14.10
N LEU A 30 17.64 0.90 -13.47
CA LEU A 30 17.76 0.84 -12.02
C LEU A 30 18.08 2.21 -11.42
N TYR A 31 18.92 2.99 -12.09
CA TYR A 31 19.24 4.35 -11.65
C TYR A 31 18.04 5.28 -11.73
N GLN A 32 17.27 5.22 -12.82
CA GLN A 32 16.05 6.03 -12.96
C GLN A 32 15.01 5.64 -11.90
N LEU A 33 14.83 4.34 -11.66
CA LEU A 33 13.96 3.83 -10.59
C LEU A 33 14.37 4.38 -9.22
N TYR A 34 15.67 4.25 -8.89
CA TYR A 34 16.23 4.75 -7.63
C TYR A 34 16.07 6.27 -7.49
N ARG A 35 16.39 7.04 -8.53
CA ARG A 35 16.24 8.51 -8.58
C ARG A 35 14.79 8.91 -8.34
N ASN A 36 13.84 8.25 -9.01
CA ASN A 36 12.42 8.60 -8.91
C ASN A 36 11.85 8.28 -7.52
N CYS A 37 12.21 7.12 -6.94
CA CYS A 37 11.82 6.79 -5.56
C CYS A 37 12.44 7.77 -4.54
N THR A 38 13.70 8.15 -4.74
CA THR A 38 14.39 9.14 -3.89
C THR A 38 13.70 10.50 -3.96
N LEU A 39 13.33 10.95 -5.16
CA LEU A 39 12.59 12.20 -5.36
C LEU A 39 11.22 12.16 -4.69
N ALA A 40 10.49 11.04 -4.80
CA ALA A 40 9.19 10.87 -4.17
C ALA A 40 9.27 11.01 -2.63
N VAL A 41 10.26 10.37 -2.00
CA VAL A 41 10.54 10.51 -0.56
C VAL A 41 10.84 11.97 -0.17
N LEU A 42 11.67 12.66 -0.95
CA LEU A 42 11.99 14.08 -0.71
C LEU A 42 10.79 15.01 -0.94
N ASN A 43 9.79 14.55 -1.70
CA ASN A 43 8.58 15.30 -1.98
C ASN A 43 7.43 14.95 -1.02
N SER A 44 7.74 14.29 0.10
CA SER A 44 6.77 14.00 1.15
C SER A 44 6.17 15.30 1.72
N GLY A 45 4.83 15.37 1.75
CA GLY A 45 4.09 16.57 2.16
C GLY A 45 3.70 17.51 1.02
N SER A 46 4.04 17.21 -0.24
CA SER A 46 3.45 17.95 -1.37
C SER A 46 1.98 17.55 -1.59
N HIS A 47 1.17 18.51 -2.01
CA HIS A 47 -0.26 18.31 -2.29
C HIS A 47 -0.52 17.89 -3.75
N THR A 48 0.31 17.00 -4.30
CA THR A 48 0.18 16.55 -5.70
C THR A 48 0.03 15.03 -5.71
N ASP A 49 -1.02 14.53 -6.37
CA ASP A 49 -1.33 13.11 -6.56
C ASP A 49 -0.90 12.58 -7.95
N ASN A 50 -0.27 13.44 -8.78
CA ASN A 50 0.17 13.12 -10.14
C ASN A 50 1.69 12.91 -10.24
N SER A 51 2.10 11.66 -10.47
CA SER A 51 3.50 11.25 -10.65
C SER A 51 4.22 11.99 -11.79
N LYS A 52 3.52 12.30 -12.89
CA LYS A 52 4.10 12.96 -14.07
C LYS A 52 4.45 14.42 -13.77
N GLU A 53 3.53 15.14 -13.12
CA GLU A 53 3.74 16.54 -12.72
C GLU A 53 4.91 16.69 -11.75
N LEU A 54 5.03 15.77 -10.79
CA LEU A 54 6.16 15.74 -9.85
C LEU A 54 7.51 15.61 -10.58
N LEU A 55 7.62 14.62 -11.46
CA LEU A 55 8.84 14.35 -12.21
C LEU A 55 9.19 15.50 -13.16
N ASP A 56 8.18 16.11 -13.80
CA ASP A 56 8.37 17.24 -14.71
C ASP A 56 8.83 18.51 -13.99
N LYS A 57 8.34 18.76 -12.78
CA LYS A 57 8.75 19.90 -11.95
C LYS A 57 10.20 19.80 -11.46
N HIS A 58 10.68 18.58 -11.25
CA HIS A 58 12.02 18.31 -10.68
C HIS A 58 12.96 17.63 -11.69
N LYS A 59 12.99 18.11 -12.94
CA LYS A 59 13.93 17.63 -13.98
C LYS A 59 15.40 17.81 -13.61
N SER A 60 15.72 18.89 -12.88
CA SER A 60 17.08 19.21 -12.44
C SER A 60 17.52 18.44 -11.19
N PHE A 61 16.63 17.68 -10.55
CA PHE A 61 16.97 16.85 -9.40
C PHE A 61 17.87 15.69 -9.84
N ASP A 62 18.87 15.37 -9.03
CA ASP A 62 19.68 14.18 -9.23
C ASP A 62 20.21 13.63 -7.91
N VAL A 63 20.49 12.32 -7.88
CA VAL A 63 21.07 11.65 -6.71
C VAL A 63 22.30 10.83 -7.12
N THR A 64 23.37 10.95 -6.35
CA THR A 64 24.59 10.14 -6.53
C THR A 64 24.91 9.40 -5.24
N VAL A 65 25.11 8.08 -5.36
CA VAL A 65 25.60 7.24 -4.26
C VAL A 65 27.13 7.36 -4.21
N MET A 66 27.64 8.00 -3.17
CA MET A 66 29.06 8.18 -2.94
C MET A 66 29.61 7.17 -1.95
N ARG A 67 30.79 6.63 -2.28
CA ARG A 67 31.59 5.84 -1.35
C ARG A 67 32.49 6.74 -0.50
N ARG A 68 32.57 6.45 0.80
CA ARG A 68 33.52 7.02 1.76
C ARG A 68 34.08 5.91 2.65
N GLU A 69 35.15 6.22 3.40
CA GLU A 69 35.83 5.24 4.27
C GLU A 69 34.90 4.67 5.36
N ARG A 70 33.93 5.46 5.83
CA ARG A 70 32.96 5.08 6.87
C ARG A 70 31.62 4.58 6.32
N GLY A 71 31.58 4.19 5.04
CA GLY A 71 30.36 3.70 4.38
C GLY A 71 29.88 4.61 3.25
N ILE A 72 28.56 4.63 3.04
CA ILE A 72 27.92 5.34 1.93
C ILE A 72 27.56 6.77 2.34
N LYS A 73 27.50 7.68 1.37
CA LYS A 73 26.83 8.98 1.47
C LYS A 73 25.99 9.22 0.22
N LEU A 74 24.93 9.99 0.33
CA LEU A 74 24.15 10.45 -0.82
C LEU A 74 24.52 11.90 -1.11
N GLU A 75 24.80 12.20 -2.38
CA GLU A 75 24.85 13.57 -2.88
C GLU A 75 23.51 13.86 -3.57
N LEU A 76 22.82 14.91 -3.11
CA LEU A 76 21.57 15.37 -3.70
C LEU A 76 21.83 16.68 -4.45
N ALA A 77 21.56 16.68 -5.75
CA ALA A 77 21.58 17.87 -6.59
C ALA A 77 20.14 18.40 -6.72
N ASN A 78 19.93 19.66 -6.37
CA ASN A 78 18.65 20.37 -6.42
C ASN A 78 17.47 19.62 -5.78
N PRO A 79 17.60 19.14 -4.53
CA PRO A 79 16.49 18.49 -3.83
C PRO A 79 15.35 19.48 -3.53
N PRO A 80 14.09 19.00 -3.40
CA PRO A 80 12.98 19.82 -2.94
C PRO A 80 13.27 20.50 -1.58
N GLU A 81 13.02 21.80 -1.49
CA GLU A 81 13.37 22.61 -0.31
C GLU A 81 12.56 22.25 0.95
N HIS A 82 11.30 21.80 0.78
CA HIS A 82 10.42 21.45 1.89
C HIS A 82 10.85 20.18 2.65
N ALA A 83 11.80 19.40 2.10
CA ALA A 83 12.42 18.29 2.82
C ALA A 83 13.38 18.76 3.94
N PHE A 84 13.67 20.07 4.01
CA PHE A 84 14.63 20.67 4.93
C PHE A 84 13.95 21.60 5.95
N VAL A 85 14.46 21.59 7.17
CA VAL A 85 14.15 22.54 8.24
C VAL A 85 15.46 23.19 8.66
N ASP A 86 15.55 24.53 8.52
CA ASP A 86 16.77 25.31 8.78
C ASP A 86 18.02 24.78 8.05
N GLY A 87 17.82 24.34 6.80
CA GLY A 87 18.89 23.78 5.95
C GLY A 87 19.32 22.36 6.30
N GLN A 88 18.70 21.71 7.28
CA GLN A 88 18.93 20.32 7.65
C GLN A 88 17.77 19.44 7.17
N ILE A 89 18.08 18.30 6.55
CA ILE A 89 17.04 17.37 6.11
C ILE A 89 16.27 16.82 7.32
N ILE A 90 14.95 16.64 7.19
CA ILE A 90 14.15 15.97 8.22
C ILE A 90 14.68 14.55 8.43
N LYS A 91 14.90 14.14 9.68
CA LYS A 91 15.51 12.83 10.01
C LYS A 91 14.72 11.63 9.47
N GLY A 92 13.39 11.66 9.55
CA GLY A 92 12.55 10.59 8.97
C GLY A 92 12.73 10.46 7.45
N ILE A 93 12.78 11.60 6.74
CA ILE A 93 13.08 11.63 5.29
C ILE A 93 14.48 11.05 5.04
N GLN A 94 15.48 11.45 5.84
CA GLN A 94 16.84 10.91 5.74
C GLN A 94 16.86 9.37 5.87
N GLU A 95 16.17 8.78 6.85
CA GLU A 95 16.05 7.33 7.02
C GLU A 95 15.34 6.65 5.84
N HIS A 96 14.31 7.29 5.28
CA HIS A 96 13.62 6.81 4.08
C HIS A 96 14.52 6.76 2.85
N LEU A 97 15.39 7.75 2.63
CA LEU A 97 16.33 7.74 1.49
C LEU A 97 17.22 6.48 1.49
N PHE A 98 17.59 6.02 2.68
CA PHE A 98 18.41 4.83 2.85
C PHE A 98 17.59 3.54 2.82
N SER A 99 16.32 3.58 3.23
CA SER A 99 15.37 2.48 3.01
C SER A 99 15.12 2.24 1.51
N VAL A 100 14.97 3.32 0.73
CA VAL A 100 14.89 3.25 -0.75
C VAL A 100 16.14 2.58 -1.31
N LEU A 101 17.33 3.03 -0.89
CA LEU A 101 18.59 2.46 -1.36
C LEU A 101 18.69 0.96 -1.05
N ARG A 102 18.41 0.58 0.21
CA ARG A 102 18.45 -0.81 0.69
C ARG A 102 17.56 -1.71 -0.16
N ASP A 103 16.29 -1.33 -0.35
CA ASP A 103 15.30 -2.21 -0.97
C ASP A 103 15.50 -2.34 -2.47
N ILE A 104 15.83 -1.24 -3.17
CA ILE A 104 16.09 -1.26 -4.62
C ILE A 104 17.32 -2.11 -4.95
N VAL A 105 18.38 -2.02 -4.15
CA VAL A 105 19.58 -2.86 -4.31
C VAL A 105 19.26 -4.32 -4.03
N TYR A 106 18.61 -4.61 -2.90
CA TYR A 106 18.28 -5.97 -2.50
C TYR A 106 17.43 -6.68 -3.56
N VAL A 107 16.33 -6.05 -3.99
CA VAL A 107 15.44 -6.62 -5.01
C VAL A 107 16.18 -6.84 -6.32
N ASN A 108 16.97 -5.87 -6.80
CA ASN A 108 17.72 -6.03 -8.06
C ASN A 108 18.72 -7.19 -8.00
N MET A 109 19.39 -7.41 -6.87
CA MET A 109 20.31 -8.53 -6.71
C MET A 109 19.61 -9.88 -6.78
N HIS A 110 18.45 -10.02 -6.14
CA HIS A 110 17.69 -11.26 -6.11
C HIS A 110 16.99 -11.53 -7.44
N LEU A 111 16.50 -10.51 -8.13
CA LEU A 111 15.90 -10.64 -9.47
C LEU A 111 16.94 -10.98 -10.55
N ALA A 112 18.19 -10.51 -10.41
CA ALA A 112 19.27 -10.84 -11.34
C ALA A 112 19.69 -12.32 -11.25
N ASP A 113 19.41 -13.01 -10.14
CA ASP A 113 19.65 -14.44 -9.96
C ASP A 113 18.51 -15.29 -10.56
N SER A 114 18.32 -15.13 -11.88
CA SER A 114 17.25 -15.78 -12.68
C SER A 114 17.29 -17.31 -12.66
N GLN A 115 18.39 -17.93 -12.23
CA GLN A 115 18.48 -19.38 -12.09
C GLN A 115 17.74 -19.93 -10.86
N ARG A 116 17.38 -19.08 -9.89
CA ARG A 116 16.77 -19.51 -8.62
C ARG A 116 15.36 -18.98 -8.38
N LEU A 117 14.92 -17.95 -9.10
CA LEU A 117 13.64 -17.28 -8.84
C LEU A 117 12.70 -17.37 -10.06
N ASN A 118 11.63 -18.15 -9.91
CA ASN A 118 10.51 -18.18 -10.86
C ASN A 118 9.34 -17.33 -10.35
N LEU A 119 9.14 -16.14 -10.92
CA LEU A 119 8.09 -15.19 -10.54
C LEU A 119 6.67 -15.56 -11.01
N THR A 120 6.50 -16.71 -11.65
CA THR A 120 5.17 -17.30 -11.90
C THR A 120 4.80 -18.37 -10.86
N ASN A 121 5.73 -18.71 -9.96
CA ASN A 121 5.53 -19.71 -8.92
C ASN A 121 5.19 -19.02 -7.58
N ALA A 122 4.03 -19.37 -7.02
CA ALA A 122 3.50 -18.83 -5.76
C ALA A 122 4.47 -18.91 -4.57
N ILE A 123 5.20 -20.04 -4.45
CA ILE A 123 6.15 -20.26 -3.35
C ILE A 123 7.32 -19.30 -3.46
N HIS A 124 7.86 -19.11 -4.68
CA HIS A 124 8.96 -18.19 -4.91
C HIS A 124 8.56 -16.73 -4.67
N ILE A 125 7.35 -16.34 -5.08
CA ILE A 125 6.80 -14.99 -4.81
C ILE A 125 6.70 -14.76 -3.29
N THR A 126 6.08 -15.69 -2.56
CA THR A 126 5.94 -15.60 -1.10
C THR A 126 7.30 -15.49 -0.39
N ASN A 127 8.28 -16.30 -0.81
CA ASN A 127 9.62 -16.27 -0.25
C ASN A 127 10.39 -14.98 -0.58
N LEU A 128 10.16 -14.40 -1.77
CA LEU A 128 10.70 -13.08 -2.12
C LEU A 128 10.11 -12.00 -1.21
N VAL A 129 8.80 -11.99 -1.00
CA VAL A 129 8.12 -11.04 -0.10
C VAL A 129 8.69 -11.15 1.32
N PHE A 130 8.80 -12.37 1.84
CA PHE A 130 9.42 -12.63 3.14
C PHE A 130 10.88 -12.15 3.19
N GLY A 131 11.67 -12.43 2.15
CA GLY A 131 13.08 -12.05 2.06
C GLY A 131 13.28 -10.54 2.11
N ILE A 132 12.46 -9.77 1.38
CA ILE A 132 12.48 -8.31 1.36
C ILE A 132 12.14 -7.76 2.75
N LEU A 133 11.04 -8.22 3.36
CA LEU A 133 10.62 -7.77 4.70
C LEU A 133 11.65 -8.12 5.78
N ARG A 134 12.28 -9.30 5.69
CA ARG A 134 13.37 -9.71 6.58
C ARG A 134 14.60 -8.83 6.42
N ASN A 135 15.02 -8.57 5.17
CA ASN A 135 16.15 -7.68 4.88
C ASN A 135 15.89 -6.25 5.35
N ALA A 136 14.63 -5.81 5.31
CA ALA A 136 14.22 -4.52 5.83
C ALA A 136 14.19 -4.44 7.37
N GLY A 137 14.38 -5.55 8.08
CA GLY A 137 14.23 -5.61 9.55
C GLY A 137 12.78 -5.54 10.04
N ALA A 138 11.79 -5.64 9.13
CA ALA A 138 10.37 -5.50 9.46
C ALA A 138 9.78 -6.75 10.14
N LEU A 139 10.49 -7.88 10.09
CA LEU A 139 10.09 -9.14 10.72
C LEU A 139 10.88 -9.37 12.00
N ILE A 140 10.30 -8.98 13.15
CA ILE A 140 10.94 -9.08 14.46
C ILE A 140 10.60 -10.44 15.10
N PRO A 141 11.55 -11.38 15.23
CA PRO A 141 11.28 -12.69 15.82
C PRO A 141 10.87 -12.56 17.29
N GLY A 142 9.86 -13.33 17.70
CA GLY A 142 9.39 -13.37 19.09
C GLY A 142 8.52 -12.18 19.52
N ALA A 143 8.38 -11.14 18.69
CA ALA A 143 7.41 -10.07 18.92
C ALA A 143 5.99 -10.66 18.95
N LEU A 144 5.20 -10.30 19.97
CA LEU A 144 3.81 -10.73 20.05
C LEU A 144 2.97 -10.02 18.97
N PRO A 145 1.89 -10.65 18.46
CA PRO A 145 0.95 -10.02 17.55
C PRO A 145 0.48 -8.65 18.05
N ASN A 146 0.84 -7.59 17.33
CA ASN A 146 0.42 -6.22 17.64
C ASN A 146 0.37 -5.27 16.43
N LEU A 147 0.56 -5.77 15.21
CA LEU A 147 0.59 -4.95 13.99
C LEU A 147 -0.79 -4.91 13.32
N VAL A 148 -1.39 -3.73 13.27
CA VAL A 148 -2.68 -3.46 12.61
C VAL A 148 -2.42 -2.74 11.29
N VAL A 149 -2.87 -3.34 10.18
CA VAL A 149 -2.85 -2.69 8.86
C VAL A 149 -4.04 -1.73 8.77
N CYS A 150 -3.79 -0.49 8.37
CA CYS A 150 -4.82 0.51 8.14
C CYS A 150 -4.83 0.91 6.65
N TRP A 151 -5.97 0.66 6.00
CA TRP A 151 -6.24 1.01 4.60
C TRP A 151 -7.30 2.09 4.52
N GLY A 152 -7.28 2.89 3.46
CA GLY A 152 -8.24 3.98 3.24
C GLY A 152 -7.78 4.97 2.18
N GLY A 153 -8.61 5.96 1.89
CA GLY A 153 -8.36 6.91 0.80
C GLY A 153 -7.16 7.84 1.06
N HIS A 154 -6.39 8.11 0.00
CA HIS A 154 -5.42 9.22 -0.03
C HIS A 154 -6.11 10.59 -0.03
N SER A 155 -7.31 10.68 -0.64
CA SER A 155 -8.17 11.86 -0.70
C SER A 155 -9.40 11.64 0.17
N ILE A 156 -9.41 12.25 1.37
CA ILE A 156 -10.50 12.18 2.34
C ILE A 156 -10.78 13.57 2.92
N ASN A 157 -12.01 13.80 3.37
CA ASN A 157 -12.40 15.06 3.97
C ASN A 157 -11.84 15.22 5.40
N PRO A 158 -11.87 16.43 6.00
CA PRO A 158 -11.34 16.66 7.34
C PRO A 158 -12.00 15.81 8.44
N THR A 159 -13.30 15.52 8.33
CA THR A 159 -14.03 14.69 9.30
C THR A 159 -13.54 13.25 9.26
N GLU A 160 -13.41 12.65 8.08
CA GLU A 160 -12.84 11.32 7.89
C GLU A 160 -11.39 11.27 8.38
N TYR A 161 -10.58 12.29 8.05
CA TYR A 161 -9.19 12.36 8.51
C TYR A 161 -9.08 12.40 10.03
N GLN A 162 -9.88 13.24 10.69
CA GLN A 162 -9.91 13.33 12.15
C GLN A 162 -10.35 12.00 12.79
N TYR A 163 -11.35 11.32 12.22
CA TYR A 163 -11.77 10.00 12.67
C TYR A 163 -10.64 8.96 12.55
N THR A 164 -9.90 8.93 11.43
CA THR A 164 -8.75 8.02 11.28
C THR A 164 -7.68 8.27 12.34
N ARG A 165 -7.47 9.54 12.72
CA ARG A 165 -6.55 9.94 13.79
C ARG A 165 -7.03 9.52 15.16
N GLU A 166 -8.34 9.59 15.43
CA GLU A 166 -8.92 9.11 16.69
C GLU A 166 -8.81 7.59 16.82
N VAL A 167 -9.09 6.83 15.75
CA VAL A 167 -8.86 5.37 15.72
C VAL A 167 -7.39 5.08 15.98
N GLY A 168 -6.47 5.79 15.31
CA GLY A 168 -5.03 5.67 15.56
C GLY A 168 -4.63 5.95 17.01
N HIS A 169 -5.21 6.99 17.62
CA HIS A 169 -4.97 7.34 19.02
C HIS A 169 -5.43 6.21 19.96
N GLU A 170 -6.60 5.62 19.71
CA GLU A 170 -7.15 4.49 20.46
C GLU A 170 -6.34 3.19 20.27
N LEU A 171 -5.78 2.94 19.08
CA LEU A 171 -4.82 1.86 18.85
C LEU A 171 -3.54 2.07 19.65
N GLY A 172 -2.99 3.29 19.63
CA GLY A 172 -1.78 3.63 20.38
C GLY A 172 -1.97 3.51 21.89
N LEU A 173 -3.15 3.81 22.41
CA LEU A 173 -3.49 3.59 23.82
C LEU A 173 -3.50 2.11 24.24
N ARG A 174 -3.54 1.18 23.28
CA ARG A 174 -3.54 -0.28 23.50
C ARG A 174 -2.23 -0.93 23.06
N GLU A 175 -1.18 -0.13 22.87
CA GLU A 175 0.17 -0.58 22.48
C GLU A 175 0.19 -1.36 21.15
N LEU A 176 -0.75 -1.05 20.26
CA LEU A 176 -0.80 -1.61 18.91
C LEU A 176 0.01 -0.74 17.94
N ASN A 177 0.76 -1.39 17.06
CA ASN A 177 1.54 -0.79 16.00
C ASN A 177 0.71 -0.65 14.72
N ILE A 178 1.12 0.25 13.83
CA ILE A 178 0.37 0.58 12.61
C ILE A 178 1.21 0.29 11.38
N CYS A 179 0.59 -0.34 10.39
CA CYS A 179 1.10 -0.46 9.04
C CYS A 179 0.16 0.20 8.03
N THR A 180 0.66 1.00 7.08
CA THR A 180 -0.15 1.65 6.02
C THR A 180 0.57 1.64 4.67
N GLY A 181 -0.10 2.17 3.64
CA GLY A 181 0.46 2.49 2.33
C GLY A 181 1.35 3.73 2.26
N CYS A 182 1.74 4.30 3.40
CA CYS A 182 2.61 5.48 3.56
C CYS A 182 2.05 6.84 3.09
N GLY A 183 1.08 6.88 2.18
CA GLY A 183 0.58 8.11 1.56
C GLY A 183 -0.18 9.07 2.49
N PRO A 184 -0.84 10.11 1.93
CA PRO A 184 -1.63 11.06 2.70
C PRO A 184 -2.98 10.47 3.15
N GLY A 185 -3.81 11.31 3.77
CA GLY A 185 -5.18 10.92 4.13
C GLY A 185 -5.21 9.83 5.20
N ALA A 186 -5.96 8.75 4.94
CA ALA A 186 -6.13 7.64 5.86
C ALA A 186 -4.86 6.80 6.06
N MET A 187 -3.83 6.99 5.23
CA MET A 187 -2.53 6.33 5.38
C MET A 187 -1.57 7.10 6.31
N GLU A 188 -1.94 8.32 6.70
CA GLU A 188 -1.15 9.20 7.59
C GLU A 188 -1.86 9.43 8.95
N GLY A 189 -3.16 9.71 8.92
CA GLY A 189 -3.95 10.07 10.10
C GLY A 189 -3.82 9.09 11.28
N PRO A 190 -3.95 7.76 11.07
CA PRO A 190 -3.80 6.78 12.14
C PRO A 190 -2.45 6.83 12.84
N MET A 191 -1.35 7.00 12.10
CA MET A 191 -0.02 7.07 12.71
C MET A 191 0.16 8.34 13.56
N LYS A 192 -0.38 9.49 13.10
CA LYS A 192 -0.38 10.73 13.92
C LYS A 192 -1.19 10.57 15.21
N GLY A 193 -2.27 9.82 15.16
CA GLY A 193 -3.06 9.46 16.34
C GLY A 193 -2.27 8.57 17.30
N ALA A 194 -1.72 7.48 16.78
CA ALA A 194 -0.98 6.49 17.54
C ALA A 194 0.24 7.10 18.23
N ALA A 195 0.93 8.05 17.60
CA ALA A 195 2.05 8.77 18.23
C ALA A 195 1.67 9.40 19.57
N ILE A 196 0.46 9.96 19.67
CA ILE A 196 -0.06 10.53 20.92
C ILE A 196 -0.45 9.41 21.89
N GLY A 197 -1.07 8.34 21.40
CA GLY A 197 -1.49 7.18 22.21
C GLY A 197 -0.31 6.47 22.86
N HIS A 198 0.69 6.09 22.06
CA HIS A 198 1.94 5.49 22.52
C HIS A 198 2.69 6.40 23.49
N ALA A 199 2.77 7.69 23.21
CA ALA A 199 3.40 8.64 24.14
C ALA A 199 2.70 8.67 25.51
N LYS A 200 1.36 8.61 25.56
CA LYS A 200 0.60 8.51 26.81
C LYS A 200 0.89 7.20 27.55
N GLN A 201 0.96 6.07 26.82
CA GLN A 201 1.27 4.75 27.41
C GLN A 201 2.77 4.52 27.68
N ARG A 202 3.64 5.44 27.29
CA ARG A 202 5.11 5.27 27.35
C ARG A 202 5.60 4.07 26.54
N TYR A 203 4.87 3.70 25.49
CA TYR A 203 5.26 2.65 24.57
C TYR A 203 6.42 3.17 23.70
N LYS A 204 7.62 2.62 23.90
CA LYS A 204 8.87 3.06 23.23
C LYS A 204 9.23 2.25 21.99
N GLU A 205 8.57 1.11 21.81
CA GLU A 205 8.81 0.17 20.71
C GLU A 205 7.77 0.39 19.60
N GLN A 206 7.32 1.63 19.40
CA GLN A 206 6.34 1.96 18.38
C GLN A 206 6.88 1.73 16.98
N ARG A 207 6.07 1.07 16.16
CA ARG A 207 6.35 0.77 14.76
C ARG A 207 5.27 1.38 13.89
N TYR A 208 5.70 2.25 12.98
CA TYR A 208 4.92 2.88 11.94
C TYR A 208 5.50 2.41 10.61
N LEU A 209 5.01 1.25 10.18
CA LEU A 209 5.49 0.56 9.00
C LEU A 209 4.76 1.08 7.75
N GLY A 210 5.51 1.61 6.81
CA GLY A 210 5.03 2.02 5.52
C GLY A 210 5.43 1.02 4.44
N LEU A 211 4.46 0.47 3.71
CA LEU A 211 4.71 -0.34 2.52
C LEU A 211 4.31 0.43 1.27
N THR A 212 5.26 0.62 0.35
CA THR A 212 5.02 1.27 -0.95
C THR A 212 5.66 0.44 -2.06
N GLU A 213 5.50 0.84 -3.30
CA GLU A 213 6.16 0.25 -4.47
C GLU A 213 6.44 1.34 -5.52
N PRO A 214 7.38 1.13 -6.46
CA PRO A 214 7.89 2.22 -7.29
C PRO A 214 6.86 2.92 -8.18
N SER A 215 5.80 2.24 -8.61
CA SER A 215 4.80 2.81 -9.53
C SER A 215 3.80 3.75 -8.85
N ILE A 216 3.63 3.64 -7.52
CA ILE A 216 2.71 4.46 -6.72
C ILE A 216 3.41 5.44 -5.78
N ILE A 217 4.67 5.20 -5.40
CA ILE A 217 5.39 6.04 -4.41
C ILE A 217 5.42 7.53 -4.76
N ALA A 218 5.40 7.89 -6.05
CA ALA A 218 5.37 9.28 -6.50
C ALA A 218 4.01 9.95 -6.30
N ALA A 219 2.90 9.21 -6.41
CA ALA A 219 1.54 9.70 -6.17
C ALA A 219 1.18 9.68 -4.68
N GLU A 220 1.68 8.68 -3.95
CA GLU A 220 1.45 8.46 -2.53
C GLU A 220 2.79 8.40 -1.77
N PRO A 221 3.52 9.53 -1.67
CA PRO A 221 4.84 9.56 -1.06
C PRO A 221 4.78 9.27 0.44
N PRO A 222 5.81 8.62 1.01
CA PRO A 222 5.80 8.24 2.41
C PRO A 222 5.86 9.46 3.32
N ASN A 223 4.89 9.58 4.22
CA ASN A 223 4.89 10.67 5.20
C ASN A 223 6.05 10.48 6.22
N PRO A 224 6.69 11.55 6.72
CA PRO A 224 7.87 11.43 7.58
C PRO A 224 7.65 10.83 8.98
N ILE A 225 6.40 10.49 9.37
CA ILE A 225 6.13 9.80 10.63
C ILE A 225 6.42 8.30 10.54
N VAL A 226 6.40 7.74 9.32
CA VAL A 226 6.80 6.37 9.03
C VAL A 226 8.24 6.19 9.51
N ASN A 227 8.47 5.24 10.41
CA ASN A 227 9.81 4.96 10.95
C ASN A 227 10.40 3.65 10.40
N GLU A 228 9.60 2.85 9.70
CA GLU A 228 10.04 1.68 8.95
C GLU A 228 9.44 1.79 7.54
N LEU A 229 10.23 2.14 6.53
CA LEU A 229 9.79 2.15 5.14
C LEU A 229 10.27 0.87 4.43
N VAL A 230 9.39 0.23 3.66
CA VAL A 230 9.72 -0.90 2.79
C VAL A 230 9.18 -0.66 1.38
N ILE A 231 10.04 -0.84 0.38
CA ILE A 231 9.67 -0.75 -1.04
C ILE A 231 9.56 -2.15 -1.63
N MET A 232 8.33 -2.57 -1.90
CA MET A 232 8.04 -3.82 -2.58
C MET A 232 8.19 -3.66 -4.10
N PRO A 233 8.40 -4.74 -4.88
CA PRO A 233 8.71 -4.62 -6.31
C PRO A 233 7.51 -4.16 -7.16
N ASP A 234 6.30 -4.54 -6.75
CA ASP A 234 5.05 -4.30 -7.45
C ASP A 234 3.86 -4.32 -6.47
N ILE A 235 2.67 -4.00 -6.98
CA ILE A 235 1.43 -3.89 -6.20
C ILE A 235 1.06 -5.23 -5.55
N GLU A 236 1.11 -6.33 -6.29
CA GLU A 236 0.71 -7.64 -5.77
C GLU A 236 1.61 -8.09 -4.61
N LYS A 237 2.92 -7.87 -4.71
CA LYS A 237 3.84 -8.15 -3.61
C LYS A 237 3.64 -7.20 -2.43
N ARG A 238 3.24 -5.94 -2.66
CA ARG A 238 2.80 -5.02 -1.61
C ARG A 238 1.54 -5.52 -0.91
N LEU A 239 0.53 -5.96 -1.65
CA LEU A 239 -0.71 -6.54 -1.12
C LEU A 239 -0.43 -7.82 -0.32
N GLU A 240 0.42 -8.71 -0.83
CA GLU A 240 0.85 -9.90 -0.09
C GLU A 240 1.60 -9.52 1.19
N ALA A 241 2.53 -8.55 1.13
CA ALA A 241 3.24 -8.10 2.31
C ALA A 241 2.29 -7.63 3.42
N PHE A 242 1.26 -6.83 3.08
CA PHE A 242 0.24 -6.40 4.05
C PHE A 242 -0.43 -7.58 4.76
N VAL A 243 -1.01 -8.52 4.00
CA VAL A 243 -1.80 -9.60 4.60
C VAL A 243 -0.95 -10.65 5.33
N ARG A 244 0.34 -10.77 4.97
CA ARG A 244 1.28 -11.66 5.66
C ARG A 244 1.71 -11.10 7.02
N ILE A 245 1.90 -9.79 7.15
CA ILE A 245 2.35 -9.17 8.41
C ILE A 245 1.21 -8.68 9.30
N ALA A 246 0.01 -8.54 8.74
CA ALA A 246 -1.18 -8.15 9.48
C ALA A 246 -1.52 -9.16 10.58
N HIS A 247 -1.84 -8.62 11.75
CA HIS A 247 -2.57 -9.36 12.80
C HIS A 247 -4.02 -8.91 12.88
N GLY A 248 -4.36 -7.78 12.27
CA GLY A 248 -5.71 -7.25 12.11
C GLY A 248 -5.70 -6.15 11.05
N ILE A 249 -6.85 -5.89 10.44
CA ILE A 249 -6.99 -4.92 9.35
C ILE A 249 -8.13 -3.97 9.69
N ILE A 250 -7.88 -2.67 9.56
CA ILE A 250 -8.88 -1.61 9.61
C ILE A 250 -8.97 -0.97 8.23
N ILE A 251 -10.19 -0.80 7.72
CA ILE A 251 -10.46 -0.23 6.41
C ILE A 251 -11.37 0.99 6.57
N PHE A 252 -10.81 2.17 6.31
CA PHE A 252 -11.50 3.45 6.29
C PHE A 252 -12.16 3.71 4.92
N PRO A 253 -13.03 4.74 4.78
CA PRO A 253 -13.52 5.16 3.48
C PRO A 253 -12.38 5.51 2.52
N GLY A 254 -12.54 5.12 1.25
CA GLY A 254 -11.53 5.33 0.22
C GLY A 254 -12.07 5.17 -1.19
N GLY A 255 -11.18 5.29 -2.17
CA GLY A 255 -11.51 5.19 -3.60
C GLY A 255 -11.20 3.81 -4.18
N ALA A 256 -10.81 3.78 -5.45
CA ALA A 256 -10.50 2.55 -6.18
C ALA A 256 -9.40 1.69 -5.52
N GLY A 257 -8.33 2.30 -4.98
CA GLY A 257 -7.25 1.56 -4.31
C GLY A 257 -7.71 0.84 -3.04
N THR A 258 -8.55 1.47 -2.23
CA THR A 258 -9.12 0.83 -1.03
C THR A 258 -10.11 -0.28 -1.39
N ALA A 259 -10.85 -0.13 -2.49
CA ALA A 259 -11.70 -1.20 -3.00
C ALA A 259 -10.88 -2.39 -3.52
N GLU A 260 -9.75 -2.14 -4.20
CA GLU A 260 -8.79 -3.17 -4.60
C GLU A 260 -8.27 -3.95 -3.39
N GLU A 261 -7.82 -3.25 -2.33
CA GLU A 261 -7.33 -3.85 -1.09
C GLU A 261 -8.41 -4.70 -0.38
N LEU A 262 -9.66 -4.21 -0.33
CA LEU A 262 -10.80 -4.94 0.23
C LEU A 262 -11.10 -6.23 -0.56
N LEU A 263 -11.17 -6.14 -1.89
CA LEU A 263 -11.45 -7.30 -2.75
C LEU A 263 -10.32 -8.32 -2.70
N TYR A 264 -9.06 -7.86 -2.58
CA TYR A 264 -7.91 -8.72 -2.38
C TYR A 264 -8.04 -9.55 -1.10
N ILE A 265 -8.31 -8.91 0.05
CA ILE A 265 -8.40 -9.65 1.31
C ILE A 265 -9.62 -10.55 1.37
N LEU A 266 -10.79 -10.11 0.89
CA LEU A 266 -11.99 -10.94 0.89
C LEU A 266 -11.82 -12.17 0.01
N GLY A 267 -11.25 -12.01 -1.19
CA GLY A 267 -10.94 -13.12 -2.08
C GLY A 267 -10.05 -14.18 -1.42
N ILE A 268 -9.05 -13.77 -0.65
CA ILE A 268 -8.18 -14.66 0.12
C ILE A 268 -8.94 -15.32 1.29
N MET A 269 -9.66 -14.54 2.10
CA MET A 269 -10.32 -15.07 3.31
C MET A 269 -11.47 -16.02 3.00
N MET A 270 -12.10 -15.90 1.84
CA MET A 270 -13.14 -16.84 1.37
C MET A 270 -12.58 -18.21 0.96
N HIS A 271 -11.25 -18.35 0.78
CA HIS A 271 -10.65 -19.64 0.44
C HIS A 271 -10.89 -20.66 1.57
N PRO A 272 -11.32 -21.90 1.28
CA PRO A 272 -11.65 -22.88 2.33
C PRO A 272 -10.53 -23.18 3.33
N GLU A 273 -9.27 -23.20 2.87
CA GLU A 273 -8.11 -23.39 3.76
C GLU A 273 -7.85 -22.22 4.72
N ASN A 274 -8.48 -21.06 4.49
CA ASN A 274 -8.36 -19.89 5.36
C ASN A 274 -9.54 -19.75 6.34
N ALA A 275 -10.48 -20.71 6.36
CA ALA A 275 -11.67 -20.63 7.20
C ALA A 275 -11.35 -20.52 8.72
N SER A 276 -10.19 -21.02 9.15
CA SER A 276 -9.74 -20.91 10.55
C SER A 276 -8.89 -19.68 10.85
N GLN A 277 -8.54 -18.86 9.86
CA GLN A 277 -7.69 -17.68 10.06
C GLN A 277 -8.45 -16.62 10.89
N PRO A 278 -7.96 -16.24 12.08
CA PRO A 278 -8.72 -15.39 13.01
C PRO A 278 -8.47 -13.89 12.80
N MET A 279 -7.95 -13.49 11.65
CA MET A 279 -7.55 -12.10 11.41
C MET A 279 -8.79 -11.19 11.39
N PRO A 280 -8.96 -10.27 12.37
CA PRO A 280 -10.11 -9.37 12.40
C PRO A 280 -10.00 -8.34 11.28
N ILE A 281 -11.10 -8.13 10.56
CA ILE A 281 -11.23 -7.08 9.55
C ILE A 281 -12.38 -6.16 9.99
N VAL A 282 -12.08 -4.87 10.16
CA VAL A 282 -13.05 -3.86 10.59
C VAL A 282 -13.14 -2.75 9.55
N LEU A 283 -14.30 -2.60 8.94
CA LEU A 283 -14.64 -1.43 8.12
C LEU A 283 -15.18 -0.35 9.06
N THR A 284 -14.63 0.86 9.00
CA THR A 284 -15.01 1.91 9.96
C THR A 284 -14.84 3.32 9.42
N GLY A 285 -15.68 4.23 9.89
CA GLY A 285 -15.58 5.65 9.57
C GLY A 285 -16.50 6.48 10.45
N PRO A 286 -16.48 7.81 10.30
CA PRO A 286 -17.35 8.69 11.06
C PRO A 286 -18.82 8.48 10.65
N LYS A 287 -19.74 9.06 11.40
CA LYS A 287 -21.19 8.93 11.15
C LYS A 287 -21.60 9.24 9.71
N GLU A 288 -20.98 10.23 9.07
CA GLU A 288 -21.30 10.63 7.69
C GLU A 288 -20.93 9.56 6.65
N SER A 289 -20.06 8.62 7.00
CA SER A 289 -19.63 7.51 6.12
C SER A 289 -20.61 6.34 6.09
N GLU A 290 -21.70 6.37 6.86
CA GLU A 290 -22.66 5.27 6.95
C GLU A 290 -23.28 4.93 5.58
N ALA A 291 -23.58 5.94 4.75
CA ALA A 291 -24.07 5.71 3.39
C ALA A 291 -23.02 5.06 2.48
N TYR A 292 -21.74 5.44 2.63
CA TYR A 292 -20.62 4.84 1.91
C TYR A 292 -20.49 3.35 2.28
N PHE A 293 -20.49 3.01 3.57
CA PHE A 293 -20.36 1.62 4.01
C PHE A 293 -21.58 0.77 3.66
N ARG A 294 -22.79 1.34 3.63
CA ARG A 294 -23.97 0.65 3.07
C ARG A 294 -23.80 0.31 1.59
N SER A 295 -23.21 1.21 0.80
CA SER A 295 -22.94 0.97 -0.63
C SER A 295 -21.89 -0.13 -0.81
N ILE A 296 -20.80 -0.09 -0.03
CA ILE A 296 -19.75 -1.12 -0.02
C ILE A 296 -20.29 -2.49 0.42
N ASP A 297 -21.00 -2.57 1.55
CA ASP A 297 -21.56 -3.83 2.08
C ASP A 297 -22.52 -4.47 1.08
N LYS A 298 -23.39 -3.64 0.47
CA LYS A 298 -24.30 -4.08 -0.57
C LYS A 298 -23.55 -4.57 -1.80
N PHE A 299 -22.53 -3.84 -2.26
CA PHE A 299 -21.71 -4.28 -3.40
C PHE A 299 -21.05 -5.63 -3.12
N VAL A 300 -20.43 -5.80 -1.95
CA VAL A 300 -19.81 -7.09 -1.57
C VAL A 300 -20.85 -8.20 -1.53
N ALA A 301 -21.98 -8.02 -0.85
CA ALA A 301 -23.04 -9.02 -0.76
C ALA A 301 -23.60 -9.42 -2.14
N GLU A 302 -23.81 -8.44 -3.01
CA GLU A 302 -24.42 -8.66 -4.33
C GLU A 302 -23.44 -9.19 -5.38
N THR A 303 -22.13 -9.21 -5.09
CA THR A 303 -21.09 -9.68 -6.02
C THR A 303 -20.40 -10.95 -5.53
N LEU A 304 -19.90 -10.96 -4.30
CA LEU A 304 -19.18 -12.08 -3.68
C LEU A 304 -20.07 -12.96 -2.80
N GLY A 305 -21.30 -12.50 -2.49
CA GLY A 305 -22.26 -13.23 -1.67
C GLY A 305 -22.13 -12.97 -0.17
N ASP A 306 -23.05 -13.56 0.59
CA ASP A 306 -23.13 -13.37 2.05
C ASP A 306 -21.99 -14.02 2.83
N GLU A 307 -21.32 -15.01 2.25
CA GLU A 307 -20.12 -15.60 2.84
C GLU A 307 -19.00 -14.56 2.99
N ALA A 308 -18.84 -13.66 2.02
CA ALA A 308 -17.88 -12.56 2.10
C ALA A 308 -18.12 -11.65 3.32
N ARG A 309 -19.39 -11.44 3.69
CA ARG A 309 -19.79 -10.58 4.83
C ARG A 309 -19.40 -11.13 6.18
N LYS A 310 -19.15 -12.44 6.30
CA LYS A 310 -18.72 -13.06 7.55
C LYS A 310 -17.27 -12.70 7.92
N HIS A 311 -16.49 -12.25 6.95
CA HIS A 311 -15.07 -11.97 7.14
C HIS A 311 -14.77 -10.56 7.64
N TYR A 312 -15.77 -9.67 7.74
CA TYR A 312 -15.59 -8.33 8.28
C TYR A 312 -16.76 -7.90 9.16
N GLN A 313 -16.52 -6.85 9.95
CA GLN A 313 -17.55 -6.13 10.69
C GLN A 313 -17.48 -4.64 10.35
N ILE A 314 -18.65 -3.98 10.37
CA ILE A 314 -18.74 -2.53 10.15
C ILE A 314 -18.99 -1.84 11.50
N VAL A 315 -18.13 -0.89 11.86
CA VAL A 315 -18.24 -0.08 13.08
C VAL A 315 -18.28 1.39 12.69
N ILE A 316 -19.39 2.07 12.95
CA ILE A 316 -19.60 3.48 12.59
C ILE A 316 -19.48 4.34 13.84
N ASP A 317 -18.69 5.41 13.74
CA ASP A 317 -18.61 6.49 14.75
C ASP A 317 -18.16 6.02 16.15
N ASP A 318 -17.32 4.99 16.23
CA ASP A 318 -16.82 4.45 17.51
C ASP A 318 -15.34 4.02 17.42
N PRO A 319 -14.40 4.99 17.51
CA PRO A 319 -12.98 4.69 17.43
C PRO A 319 -12.47 3.76 18.53
N GLU A 320 -13.06 3.84 19.72
CA GLU A 320 -12.68 3.02 20.86
C GLU A 320 -13.03 1.55 20.59
N LYS A 321 -14.25 1.28 20.11
CA LYS A 321 -14.70 -0.07 19.79
C LYS A 321 -13.84 -0.72 18.71
N VAL A 322 -13.45 0.03 17.68
CA VAL A 322 -12.53 -0.45 16.64
C VAL A 322 -11.22 -0.95 17.26
N ALA A 323 -10.60 -0.14 18.12
CA ALA A 323 -9.34 -0.50 18.75
C ALA A 323 -9.50 -1.65 19.76
N GLN A 324 -10.64 -1.74 20.47
CA GLN A 324 -10.97 -2.85 21.35
C GLN A 324 -11.07 -4.17 20.58
N ILE A 325 -11.75 -4.19 19.43
CA ILE A 325 -11.85 -5.38 18.57
C ILE A 325 -10.45 -5.88 18.19
N MET A 326 -9.59 -4.97 17.71
CA MET A 326 -8.22 -5.33 17.31
C MET A 326 -7.44 -5.89 18.49
N SER A 327 -7.44 -5.20 19.64
CA SER A 327 -6.68 -5.61 20.83
C SER A 327 -7.17 -6.95 21.39
N GLN A 328 -8.48 -7.19 21.42
CA GLN A 328 -9.08 -8.44 21.92
C GLN A 328 -8.82 -9.64 21.00
N ALA A 329 -8.58 -9.42 19.71
CA ALA A 329 -8.27 -10.48 18.76
C ALA A 329 -6.78 -10.89 18.77
N MET A 330 -5.85 -10.04 19.22
CA MET A 330 -4.41 -10.37 19.22
C MET A 330 -4.06 -11.68 19.97
N PRO A 331 -4.67 -12.02 21.13
CA PRO A 331 -4.48 -13.32 21.77
C PRO A 331 -4.94 -14.51 20.92
N GLU A 332 -6.05 -14.37 20.19
CA GLU A 332 -6.58 -15.41 19.30
C GLU A 332 -5.66 -15.61 18.10
N VAL A 333 -5.19 -14.54 17.47
CA VAL A 333 -4.17 -14.59 16.41
C VAL A 333 -2.92 -15.29 16.92
N ARG A 334 -2.43 -14.93 18.11
CA ARG A 334 -1.28 -15.60 18.73
C ARG A 334 -1.52 -17.09 18.92
N GLN A 335 -2.70 -17.47 19.41
CA GLN A 335 -3.04 -18.87 19.67
C GLN A 335 -3.11 -19.67 18.36
N HIS A 336 -3.78 -19.14 17.34
CA HIS A 336 -3.84 -19.75 16.01
C HIS A 336 -2.45 -19.96 15.40
N ARG A 337 -1.54 -18.97 15.49
CA ARG A 337 -0.17 -19.14 14.99
C ARG A 337 0.58 -20.24 15.75
N LYS A 338 0.38 -20.36 17.09
CA LYS A 338 0.97 -21.46 17.87
C LYS A 338 0.43 -22.82 17.45
N ASP A 339 -0.89 -22.94 17.31
CA ASP A 339 -1.55 -24.21 17.00
C ASP A 339 -1.13 -24.76 15.64
N ASN A 340 -0.79 -23.87 14.70
CA ASN A 340 -0.29 -24.21 13.37
C ASN A 340 1.24 -24.23 13.24
N GLY A 341 2.00 -23.96 14.32
CA GLY A 341 3.46 -23.86 14.26
C GLY A 341 3.99 -22.72 13.37
N ASP A 342 3.17 -21.69 13.16
CA ASP A 342 3.45 -20.55 12.28
C ASP A 342 4.14 -19.40 13.05
N ALA A 343 4.79 -18.51 12.32
CA ALA A 343 5.45 -17.34 12.89
C ALA A 343 4.42 -16.27 13.32
N TYR A 344 4.76 -15.50 14.36
CA TYR A 344 3.95 -14.33 14.74
C TYR A 344 4.11 -13.21 13.71
N SER A 345 5.35 -12.85 13.36
CA SER A 345 5.61 -11.70 12.49
C SER A 345 5.32 -11.92 11.00
N PHE A 346 5.01 -13.13 10.56
CA PHE A 346 4.69 -13.45 9.16
C PHE A 346 3.77 -14.68 9.08
N ASN A 347 2.59 -14.52 8.47
CA ASN A 347 1.56 -15.55 8.37
C ASN A 347 1.84 -16.49 7.19
N TRP A 348 2.63 -17.55 7.39
CA TRP A 348 2.92 -18.52 6.32
C TRP A 348 1.72 -19.40 5.99
N SER A 349 0.89 -19.71 7.00
CA SER A 349 -0.27 -20.57 6.86
C SER A 349 -1.42 -19.96 6.06
N LEU A 350 -1.42 -18.64 5.84
CA LEU A 350 -2.38 -17.97 4.97
C LEU A 350 -2.22 -18.48 3.53
N LYS A 351 -3.25 -19.13 3.01
CA LYS A 351 -3.28 -19.62 1.63
C LYS A 351 -3.64 -18.48 0.69
N ILE A 352 -2.74 -18.12 -0.22
CA ILE A 352 -2.96 -17.12 -1.26
C ILE A 352 -2.86 -17.83 -2.61
N GLU A 353 -3.92 -17.79 -3.41
CA GLU A 353 -3.92 -18.38 -4.75
C GLU A 353 -3.09 -17.54 -5.73
N PRO A 354 -2.46 -18.15 -6.76
CA PRO A 354 -1.63 -17.43 -7.73
C PRO A 354 -2.33 -16.26 -8.41
N GLU A 355 -3.65 -16.30 -8.56
CA GLU A 355 -4.44 -15.22 -9.17
C GLU A 355 -4.34 -13.88 -8.41
N PHE A 356 -4.05 -13.94 -7.10
CA PHE A 356 -3.79 -12.79 -6.25
C PHE A 356 -2.31 -12.36 -6.27
N GLN A 357 -1.39 -13.24 -6.67
CA GLN A 357 0.06 -12.97 -6.65
C GLN A 357 0.65 -12.55 -7.99
N LEU A 358 0.05 -13.00 -9.10
CA LEU A 358 0.53 -12.70 -10.44
C LEU A 358 0.36 -11.20 -10.75
N PRO A 359 1.43 -10.50 -11.15
CA PRO A 359 1.36 -9.09 -11.54
C PRO A 359 0.34 -8.86 -12.65
N PHE A 360 -0.46 -7.81 -12.52
CA PHE A 360 -1.41 -7.39 -13.53
C PHE A 360 -0.96 -6.09 -14.19
N GLU A 361 -0.64 -6.16 -15.48
CA GLU A 361 -0.34 -4.98 -16.30
C GLU A 361 -1.63 -4.46 -16.94
N PRO A 362 -2.11 -3.25 -16.58
CA PRO A 362 -3.37 -2.72 -17.09
C PRO A 362 -3.19 -2.07 -18.46
N THR A 363 -3.63 -2.79 -19.50
CA THR A 363 -3.75 -2.34 -20.89
C THR A 363 -5.22 -2.45 -21.32
N HIS A 364 -5.60 -1.85 -22.45
CA HIS A 364 -6.97 -1.98 -22.96
C HIS A 364 -7.34 -3.44 -23.20
N ASP A 365 -6.41 -4.25 -23.70
CA ASP A 365 -6.62 -5.68 -23.92
C ASP A 365 -6.75 -6.46 -22.61
N SER A 366 -5.87 -6.23 -21.62
CA SER A 366 -5.94 -6.96 -20.36
C SER A 366 -7.18 -6.60 -19.55
N MET A 367 -7.60 -5.33 -19.57
CA MET A 367 -8.82 -4.85 -18.92
C MET A 367 -10.08 -5.40 -19.58
N ALA A 368 -10.13 -5.48 -20.91
CA ALA A 368 -11.27 -6.03 -21.65
C ALA A 368 -11.40 -7.56 -21.50
N ASN A 369 -10.30 -8.26 -21.22
CA ASN A 369 -10.26 -9.72 -21.06
C ASN A 369 -10.56 -10.20 -19.62
N LEU A 370 -10.85 -9.29 -18.68
CA LEU A 370 -11.20 -9.68 -17.31
C LEU A 370 -12.52 -10.46 -17.30
N ASP A 371 -12.53 -11.64 -16.66
CA ASP A 371 -13.76 -12.40 -16.48
C ASP A 371 -14.59 -11.82 -15.33
N LEU A 372 -15.49 -10.90 -15.67
CA LEU A 372 -16.41 -10.24 -14.75
C LEU A 372 -17.84 -10.80 -14.93
N HIS A 373 -17.97 -12.13 -14.94
CA HIS A 373 -19.27 -12.81 -14.93
C HIS A 373 -19.58 -13.43 -13.57
N LEU A 374 -20.87 -13.61 -13.26
CA LEU A 374 -21.30 -14.19 -11.97
C LEU A 374 -21.19 -15.73 -11.93
N ASN A 375 -20.97 -16.39 -13.06
CA ASN A 375 -20.88 -17.86 -13.15
C ASN A 375 -19.46 -18.38 -12.91
N GLN A 376 -18.86 -17.97 -11.80
CA GLN A 376 -17.54 -18.41 -11.34
C GLN A 376 -17.51 -18.44 -9.82
N LYS A 377 -16.45 -19.00 -9.24
CA LYS A 377 -16.31 -19.01 -7.78
C LYS A 377 -16.11 -17.58 -7.26
N PRO A 378 -16.69 -17.20 -6.10
CA PRO A 378 -16.55 -15.84 -5.55
C PRO A 378 -15.09 -15.38 -5.38
N GLU A 379 -14.18 -16.26 -4.98
CA GLU A 379 -12.76 -15.96 -4.85
C GLU A 379 -12.09 -15.61 -6.19
N VAL A 380 -12.50 -16.24 -7.30
CA VAL A 380 -12.00 -15.95 -8.66
C VAL A 380 -12.59 -14.62 -9.16
N LEU A 381 -13.88 -14.37 -8.91
CA LEU A 381 -14.50 -13.08 -9.22
C LEU A 381 -13.82 -11.93 -8.43
N ALA A 382 -13.50 -12.15 -7.15
CA ALA A 382 -12.78 -11.17 -6.34
C ALA A 382 -11.39 -10.87 -6.93
N ALA A 383 -10.67 -11.87 -7.43
CA ALA A 383 -9.38 -11.66 -8.10
C ALA A 383 -9.50 -10.81 -9.38
N ASN A 384 -10.54 -11.03 -10.20
CA ASN A 384 -10.78 -10.22 -11.40
C ASN A 384 -11.26 -8.81 -11.08
N LEU A 385 -12.13 -8.64 -10.08
CA LEU A 385 -12.55 -7.31 -9.60
C LEU A 385 -11.34 -6.54 -9.04
N ARG A 386 -10.46 -7.19 -8.27
CA ARG A 386 -9.19 -6.62 -7.78
C ARG A 386 -8.38 -6.04 -8.94
N ARG A 387 -8.17 -6.81 -10.02
CA ARG A 387 -7.46 -6.36 -11.24
C ARG A 387 -8.16 -5.17 -11.91
N ALA A 388 -9.49 -5.19 -12.00
CA ALA A 388 -10.26 -4.07 -12.56
C ALA A 388 -10.02 -2.77 -11.79
N PHE A 389 -10.10 -2.80 -10.44
CA PHE A 389 -9.81 -1.64 -9.61
C PHE A 389 -8.33 -1.21 -9.69
N SER A 390 -7.40 -2.17 -9.77
CA SER A 390 -5.97 -1.89 -9.99
C SER A 390 -5.73 -1.13 -11.30
N GLY A 391 -6.43 -1.51 -12.38
CA GLY A 391 -6.39 -0.79 -13.65
C GLY A 391 -6.95 0.63 -13.57
N ILE A 392 -8.02 0.84 -12.80
CA ILE A 392 -8.57 2.18 -12.55
C ILE A 392 -7.56 3.04 -11.78
N VAL A 393 -6.92 2.50 -10.75
CA VAL A 393 -5.84 3.18 -10.00
C VAL A 393 -4.70 3.54 -10.96
N ALA A 394 -4.26 2.59 -11.78
CA ALA A 394 -3.19 2.82 -12.74
C ALA A 394 -3.52 3.94 -13.74
N GLY A 395 -4.72 3.92 -14.31
CA GLY A 395 -5.19 4.96 -15.24
C GLY A 395 -5.34 6.35 -14.60
N ASN A 396 -5.52 6.42 -13.28
CA ASN A 396 -5.68 7.69 -12.56
C ASN A 396 -4.35 8.32 -12.15
N VAL A 397 -3.40 7.54 -11.60
CA VAL A 397 -2.23 8.10 -10.89
C VAL A 397 -0.87 7.57 -11.33
N LYS A 398 -0.83 6.44 -12.06
CA LYS A 398 0.44 5.83 -12.49
C LYS A 398 0.83 6.33 -13.87
N ALA A 399 2.11 6.68 -14.04
CA ALA A 399 2.61 7.26 -15.29
C ALA A 399 2.36 6.36 -16.52
N GLU A 400 2.45 5.04 -16.37
CA GLU A 400 2.17 4.08 -17.45
C GLU A 400 0.69 4.00 -17.80
N GLY A 401 -0.18 3.86 -16.80
CA GLY A 401 -1.63 3.82 -17.02
C GLY A 401 -2.16 5.12 -17.62
N ILE A 402 -1.72 6.28 -17.12
CA ILE A 402 -2.07 7.59 -17.70
C ILE A 402 -1.67 7.67 -19.19
N ARG A 403 -0.51 7.14 -19.57
CA ARG A 403 -0.08 7.09 -20.99
C ARG A 403 -0.98 6.20 -21.85
N GLU A 404 -1.44 5.08 -21.32
CA GLU A 404 -2.40 4.22 -22.04
C GLU A 404 -3.74 4.93 -22.25
N ILE A 405 -4.22 5.68 -21.25
CA ILE A 405 -5.43 6.50 -21.37
C ILE A 405 -5.25 7.65 -22.37
N GLU A 406 -4.11 8.37 -22.33
CA GLU A 406 -3.78 9.45 -23.27
C GLU A 406 -3.73 8.94 -24.73
N ARG A 407 -3.27 7.70 -24.96
CA ARG A 407 -3.11 7.11 -26.30
C ARG A 407 -4.39 6.52 -26.88
N HIS A 408 -5.15 5.79 -26.07
CA HIS A 408 -6.23 4.93 -26.55
C HIS A 408 -7.60 5.31 -25.96
N GLY A 409 -7.66 6.30 -25.06
CA GLY A 409 -8.87 6.68 -24.34
C GLY A 409 -9.14 5.79 -23.11
N PRO A 410 -10.32 5.91 -22.47
CA PRO A 410 -10.67 5.16 -21.27
C PRO A 410 -10.62 3.63 -21.45
N PHE A 411 -10.22 2.90 -20.41
CA PHE A 411 -10.33 1.43 -20.38
C PHE A 411 -11.80 1.00 -20.50
N THR A 412 -12.10 0.04 -21.37
CA THR A 412 -13.44 -0.55 -21.45
C THR A 412 -13.50 -1.75 -20.52
N ILE A 413 -14.46 -1.73 -19.58
CA ILE A 413 -14.69 -2.83 -18.64
C ILE A 413 -16.04 -3.45 -18.96
N ASP A 414 -16.05 -4.75 -19.25
CA ASP A 414 -17.22 -5.51 -19.69
C ASP A 414 -17.41 -6.76 -18.82
N GLY A 415 -18.63 -7.29 -18.80
CA GLY A 415 -19.00 -8.46 -18.00
C GLY A 415 -20.50 -8.63 -17.84
N ASP A 416 -20.92 -9.34 -16.79
CA ASP A 416 -22.33 -9.53 -16.48
C ASP A 416 -23.06 -8.19 -16.28
N THR A 417 -24.20 -8.02 -16.94
CA THR A 417 -24.97 -6.76 -16.93
C THR A 417 -25.36 -6.30 -15.53
N LYS A 418 -25.68 -7.22 -14.61
CA LYS A 418 -26.05 -6.86 -13.24
C LYS A 418 -24.81 -6.45 -12.45
N LEU A 419 -23.68 -7.14 -12.61
CA LEU A 419 -22.41 -6.78 -11.98
C LEU A 419 -21.93 -5.41 -12.47
N MET A 420 -21.91 -5.18 -13.78
CA MET A 420 -21.46 -3.93 -14.38
C MET A 420 -22.27 -2.72 -13.91
N LYS A 421 -23.61 -2.86 -13.77
CA LYS A 421 -24.45 -1.80 -13.18
C LYS A 421 -24.09 -1.46 -11.74
N LYS A 422 -23.72 -2.47 -10.93
CA LYS A 422 -23.33 -2.28 -9.53
C LYS A 422 -21.96 -1.60 -9.44
N MET A 423 -21.02 -2.03 -10.28
CA MET A 423 -19.69 -1.42 -10.35
C MET A 423 -19.76 0.03 -10.83
N ASP A 424 -20.57 0.32 -11.85
CA ASP A 424 -20.82 1.69 -12.33
C ASP A 424 -21.40 2.59 -11.23
N LEU A 425 -22.37 2.09 -10.46
CA LEU A 425 -22.94 2.84 -9.33
C LEU A 425 -21.89 3.12 -8.25
N LEU A 426 -21.12 2.11 -7.84
CA LEU A 426 -20.07 2.26 -6.83
C LEU A 426 -19.00 3.28 -7.26
N LEU A 427 -18.57 3.21 -8.52
CA LEU A 427 -17.59 4.15 -9.06
C LEU A 427 -18.14 5.57 -9.17
N LYS A 428 -19.41 5.75 -9.55
CA LYS A 428 -20.10 7.05 -9.52
C LYS A 428 -20.18 7.63 -8.11
N ASP A 429 -20.45 6.79 -7.10
CA ASP A 429 -20.45 7.20 -5.69
C ASP A 429 -19.05 7.71 -5.28
N PHE A 430 -17.97 7.03 -5.68
CA PHE A 430 -16.60 7.48 -5.43
C PHE A 430 -16.29 8.83 -6.07
N VAL A 431 -16.74 9.06 -7.32
CA VAL A 431 -16.57 10.35 -8.01
C VAL A 431 -17.35 11.45 -7.31
N ALA A 432 -18.63 11.20 -6.98
CA ALA A 432 -19.49 12.18 -6.30
C ALA A 432 -18.97 12.57 -4.91
N GLN A 433 -18.26 11.66 -4.25
CA GLN A 433 -17.66 11.87 -2.92
C GLN A 433 -16.20 12.35 -3.00
N HIS A 434 -15.70 12.74 -4.19
CA HIS A 434 -14.34 13.25 -4.41
C HIS A 434 -13.21 12.29 -3.96
N ARG A 435 -13.41 10.97 -4.11
CA ARG A 435 -12.45 9.93 -3.68
C ARG A 435 -11.45 9.51 -4.76
N MET A 436 -11.62 9.98 -6.00
CA MET A 436 -10.79 9.59 -7.15
C MET A 436 -9.62 10.54 -7.43
N LYS A 437 -9.63 11.75 -6.84
CA LYS A 437 -8.63 12.80 -7.07
C LYS A 437 -8.64 13.79 -5.90
N LEU A 438 -7.51 14.40 -5.58
CA LEU A 438 -7.43 15.46 -4.56
C LEU A 438 -8.23 16.72 -4.98
N PRO A 439 -8.86 17.44 -4.02
CA PRO A 439 -9.52 18.72 -4.31
C PRO A 439 -8.54 19.78 -4.82
N GLY A 440 -9.02 20.72 -5.65
CA GLY A 440 -8.25 21.89 -6.10
C GLY A 440 -7.69 21.83 -7.52
N GLY A 441 -7.92 20.73 -8.25
CA GLY A 441 -7.59 20.59 -9.67
C GLY A 441 -8.80 20.69 -10.62
N SER A 442 -8.60 20.27 -11.88
CA SER A 442 -9.70 20.04 -12.83
C SER A 442 -10.64 18.93 -12.36
N ALA A 443 -11.90 18.98 -12.80
CA ALA A 443 -12.88 17.92 -12.57
C ALA A 443 -12.30 16.55 -12.97
N TYR A 444 -12.66 15.51 -12.20
CA TYR A 444 -12.21 14.16 -12.47
C TYR A 444 -12.84 13.64 -13.77
N GLU A 445 -12.00 13.28 -14.74
CA GLU A 445 -12.40 12.58 -15.95
C GLU A 445 -12.13 11.08 -15.77
N PRO A 446 -13.15 10.22 -15.81
CA PRO A 446 -12.96 8.78 -15.62
C PRO A 446 -11.98 8.16 -16.62
N CYS A 447 -10.98 7.44 -16.12
CA CYS A 447 -10.06 6.63 -16.93
C CYS A 447 -10.69 5.30 -17.42
N TYR A 448 -11.97 5.08 -17.12
CA TYR A 448 -12.70 3.86 -17.43
C TYR A 448 -14.06 4.18 -18.05
N LYS A 449 -14.59 3.17 -18.76
CA LYS A 449 -15.94 3.14 -19.29
C LYS A 449 -16.51 1.75 -19.08
N ILE A 450 -17.61 1.67 -18.35
CA ILE A 450 -18.38 0.43 -18.25
C ILE A 450 -19.09 0.21 -19.59
N ALA A 451 -18.89 -0.96 -20.21
CA ALA A 451 -19.50 -1.29 -21.49
C ALA A 451 -21.04 -1.17 -21.38
N ALA A 452 -21.65 -0.44 -22.32
CA ALA A 452 -23.10 -0.34 -22.39
C ALA A 452 -23.67 -1.68 -22.86
N ASN A 453 -24.69 -2.18 -22.14
CA ASN A 453 -25.35 -3.45 -22.41
C ASN A 453 -25.50 -3.71 -23.93
N LYS A 454 -24.87 -4.78 -24.42
CA LYS A 454 -25.24 -5.38 -25.71
C LYS A 454 -26.43 -6.31 -25.55
#